data_AF-A0A285HJ81-F1
#
_entry.id   AF-A0A285HJ81-F1
#
_cell.length_a   1.000
_cell.length_b   1.000
_cell.length_c   1.000
_cell.angle_alpha   90.00
_cell.angle_beta   90.00
_cell.angle_gamma   90.00
#
_symmetry.space_group_name_H-M   'P 1'
#
loop_
_entity.id
_entity.type
_entity.pdbx_description
1 polymer ?
#
loop_
_entity_poly.entity_id
_entity_poly.type
_entity_poly.pdbx_seq_one_letter_code
_entity_poly.pdbx_strand_id
1 'polypeptide(L)'
;MADPGRLSERLMLMDEAAWARHANPWSGWSRLATLPLLSLAIWSRVWIGAWAWAPVVLVLLWTWLNPRLFPVPRRTDNWMSRGVLGERLWLARRKAPIPAHHARVAMILSAFSGLGAVVLGFGLWVLSPGWTAAGLVLAMGAKLWFLDRMVWLRQDMAGET
;
A
#
# COMPACT_ATOMS: atom_id res chain seq x y z
N MET A 1 7.44 -17.26 -13.84
CA MET A 1 6.83 -16.84 -12.56
C MET A 1 6.39 -15.38 -12.64
N ALA A 2 5.08 -15.14 -12.60
CA ALA A 2 4.50 -13.79 -12.58
C ALA A 2 5.02 -12.99 -11.38
N ASP A 3 5.42 -11.74 -11.59
CA ASP A 3 5.82 -10.84 -10.52
C ASP A 3 4.54 -10.21 -9.94
N PRO A 4 4.15 -10.50 -8.68
CA PRO A 4 2.90 -9.99 -8.11
C PRO A 4 2.84 -8.46 -8.11
N GLY A 5 3.98 -7.76 -8.07
CA GLY A 5 4.05 -6.31 -8.22
C GLY A 5 3.57 -5.82 -9.59
N ARG A 6 4.01 -6.47 -10.68
CA ARG A 6 3.56 -6.15 -12.05
C ARG A 6 2.09 -6.48 -12.29
N LEU A 7 1.56 -7.49 -11.60
CA LEU A 7 0.14 -7.82 -11.68
C LEU A 7 -0.70 -6.70 -11.06
N SER A 8 -0.29 -6.20 -9.89
CA SER A 8 -0.93 -5.05 -9.22
C SER A 8 -0.88 -3.77 -10.09
N GLU A 9 0.28 -3.45 -10.68
CA GLU A 9 0.43 -2.30 -11.59
C GLU A 9 -0.52 -2.39 -12.81
N ARG A 10 -0.63 -3.57 -13.41
CA ARG A 10 -1.52 -3.83 -14.56
C ARG A 10 -2.99 -3.74 -14.17
N LEU A 11 -3.36 -4.31 -13.02
CA LEU A 11 -4.74 -4.26 -12.51
C LEU A 11 -5.17 -2.82 -12.16
N MET A 12 -4.23 -1.97 -11.73
CA MET A 12 -4.51 -0.56 -11.41
C MET A 12 -4.37 0.41 -12.60
N LEU A 13 -4.01 -0.08 -13.79
CA LEU A 13 -3.75 0.73 -14.99
C LEU A 13 -2.82 1.92 -14.68
N MET A 14 -1.73 1.67 -13.95
CA MET A 14 -0.78 2.73 -13.60
C MET A 14 0.10 3.06 -14.81
N ASP A 15 -0.26 4.13 -15.52
CA ASP A 15 0.60 4.76 -16.51
C ASP A 15 1.72 5.59 -15.83
N GLU A 16 2.70 6.06 -16.60
CA GLU A 16 3.79 6.87 -16.06
C GLU A 16 3.28 8.16 -15.39
N ALA A 17 2.18 8.72 -15.89
CA ALA A 17 1.56 9.91 -15.34
C ALA A 17 0.91 9.66 -13.96
N ALA A 18 0.25 8.52 -13.76
CA ALA A 18 -0.26 8.10 -12.46
C ALA A 18 0.89 7.81 -11.49
N TRP A 19 1.99 7.22 -11.94
CA TRP A 19 3.19 7.03 -11.12
C TRP A 19 3.81 8.36 -10.67
N ALA A 20 3.90 9.35 -11.56
CA ALA A 20 4.41 10.68 -11.22
C ALA A 20 3.54 11.37 -10.15
N ARG A 21 2.22 11.21 -10.22
CA ARG A 21 1.27 11.71 -9.21
C ARG A 21 1.29 10.90 -7.92
N HIS A 22 1.57 9.59 -8.00
CA HIS A 22 1.59 8.72 -6.82
C HIS A 22 2.67 9.11 -5.81
N ALA A 23 3.78 9.70 -6.26
CA ALA A 23 4.80 10.25 -5.39
C ALA A 23 4.31 11.46 -4.55
N ASN A 24 3.10 11.99 -4.80
CA ASN A 24 2.53 13.06 -4.00
C ASN A 24 2.27 12.57 -2.55
N PRO A 25 2.77 13.27 -1.52
CA PRO A 25 2.59 12.85 -0.13
C PRO A 25 1.13 12.76 0.28
N TRP A 26 0.27 13.67 -0.20
CA TRP A 26 -1.16 13.63 0.09
C TRP A 26 -1.84 12.41 -0.51
N SER A 27 -1.44 12.00 -1.72
CA SER A 27 -1.87 10.74 -2.31
C SER A 27 -1.48 9.56 -1.41
N GLY A 28 -0.20 9.48 -1.03
CA GLY A 28 0.31 8.39 -0.20
C GLY A 28 -0.38 8.29 1.16
N TRP A 29 -0.43 9.39 1.93
CA TRP A 29 -1.04 9.42 3.25
C TRP A 29 -2.54 9.10 3.23
N SER A 30 -3.27 9.66 2.26
CA SER A 30 -4.71 9.43 2.17
C SER A 30 -5.07 8.04 1.63
N ARG A 31 -4.15 7.35 0.92
CA ARG A 31 -4.31 5.92 0.60
C ARG A 31 -4.11 5.00 1.79
N LEU A 32 -3.33 5.40 2.81
CA LEU A 32 -3.17 4.58 4.02
C LEU A 32 -4.50 4.39 4.77
N ALA A 33 -5.42 5.36 4.67
CA ALA A 33 -6.76 5.25 5.23
C ALA A 33 -7.64 4.20 4.54
N THR A 34 -7.28 3.72 3.34
CA THR A 34 -8.09 2.77 2.56
C THR A 34 -8.38 1.50 3.34
N LEU A 35 -7.36 0.87 3.93
CA LEU A 35 -7.55 -0.42 4.60
C LEU A 35 -8.40 -0.28 5.88
N PRO A 36 -8.17 0.69 6.78
CA PRO A 36 -9.08 0.97 7.89
C PRO A 36 -10.51 1.26 7.45
N LEU A 37 -10.70 2.12 6.44
CA LEU A 37 -12.03 2.49 5.95
C LEU A 37 -12.74 1.29 5.30
N LEU A 38 -12.01 0.44 4.57
CA LEU A 38 -12.57 -0.78 3.99
C LEU A 38 -12.98 -1.76 5.08
N SER A 39 -12.16 -1.94 6.13
CA SER A 39 -12.51 -2.76 7.28
C SER A 39 -13.79 -2.27 7.95
N LEU A 40 -13.91 -0.95 8.18
CA LEU A 40 -15.11 -0.35 8.77
C LEU A 40 -16.33 -0.48 7.84
N ALA A 41 -16.15 -0.30 6.54
CA ALA A 41 -17.21 -0.46 5.54
C ALA A 41 -17.74 -1.91 5.52
N ILE A 42 -16.86 -2.90 5.54
CA ILE A 42 -17.26 -4.31 5.61
C ILE A 42 -17.94 -4.62 6.94
N TRP A 43 -17.39 -4.12 8.05
CA TRP A 43 -17.97 -4.32 9.38
C TRP A 43 -19.37 -3.71 9.48
N SER A 44 -19.61 -2.59 8.80
CA SER A 44 -20.90 -1.88 8.83
C SER A 44 -22.10 -2.74 8.39
N ARG A 45 -21.86 -3.89 7.74
CA ARG A 45 -22.90 -4.88 7.43
C ARG A 45 -23.73 -5.31 8.65
N VAL A 46 -23.16 -5.23 9.86
CA VAL A 46 -23.89 -5.55 11.10
C VAL A 46 -24.87 -4.46 11.52
N TRP A 47 -24.67 -3.22 11.07
CA TRP A 47 -25.51 -2.07 11.39
C TRP A 47 -26.51 -1.75 10.28
N ILE A 48 -26.08 -1.85 9.02
CA ILE A 48 -26.85 -1.39 7.85
C ILE A 48 -27.14 -2.49 6.82
N GLY A 49 -26.79 -3.75 7.13
CA GLY A 49 -27.08 -4.90 6.27
C GLY A 49 -26.47 -4.76 4.88
N ALA A 50 -27.28 -5.01 3.84
CA ALA A 50 -26.84 -4.93 2.44
C ALA A 50 -26.37 -3.53 2.02
N TRP A 51 -26.80 -2.46 2.71
CA TRP A 51 -26.32 -1.10 2.41
C TRP A 51 -24.81 -0.92 2.66
N ALA A 52 -24.15 -1.84 3.37
CA ALA A 52 -22.71 -1.85 3.54
C ALA A 52 -21.92 -1.97 2.22
N TRP A 53 -22.55 -2.44 1.15
CA TRP A 53 -21.94 -2.42 -0.18
C TRP A 53 -21.66 -0.99 -0.69
N ALA A 54 -22.48 0.00 -0.31
CA ALA A 54 -22.27 1.39 -0.73
C ALA A 54 -20.94 1.98 -0.22
N PRO A 55 -20.62 1.96 1.10
CA PRO A 55 -19.32 2.43 1.57
C PRO A 55 -18.16 1.56 1.07
N VAL A 56 -18.35 0.25 0.86
CA VAL A 56 -17.31 -0.61 0.24
C VAL A 56 -16.96 -0.10 -1.16
N VAL A 57 -17.97 0.09 -2.01
CA VAL A 57 -17.78 0.63 -3.37
C VAL A 57 -17.12 2.01 -3.32
N LEU A 58 -17.53 2.88 -2.40
CA LEU A 58 -16.94 4.21 -2.25
C LEU A 58 -15.44 4.14 -1.92
N VAL A 59 -15.02 3.25 -1.02
CA VAL A 59 -13.60 3.06 -0.68
C VAL A 59 -12.81 2.47 -1.86
N LEU A 60 -13.40 1.55 -2.62
CA LEU A 60 -12.76 1.01 -3.83
C LEU A 60 -12.59 2.09 -4.90
N LEU A 61 -13.61 2.92 -5.13
CA LEU A 61 -13.54 4.08 -6.03
C LEU A 61 -12.47 5.07 -5.57
N TRP A 62 -12.40 5.37 -4.27
CA TRP A 62 -11.33 6.20 -3.70
C TRP A 62 -9.95 5.62 -4.00
N THR A 63 -9.76 4.32 -3.80
CA THR A 63 -8.46 3.64 -4.05
C THR A 63 -8.00 3.82 -5.49
N TRP A 64 -8.93 3.74 -6.44
CA TRP A 64 -8.66 3.92 -7.86
C TRP A 64 -8.46 5.38 -8.25
N LEU A 65 -9.27 6.28 -7.70
CA LEU A 65 -9.28 7.70 -8.04
C LEU A 65 -8.12 8.47 -7.40
N ASN A 66 -7.68 8.08 -6.21
CA ASN A 66 -6.64 8.74 -5.43
C ASN A 66 -5.36 9.07 -6.23
N PRO A 67 -4.66 8.12 -6.89
CA PRO A 67 -3.44 8.45 -7.64
C PRO A 67 -3.67 9.36 -8.86
N ARG A 68 -4.93 9.62 -9.25
CA ARG A 68 -5.31 10.46 -10.39
C ARG A 68 -5.72 11.88 -9.98
N LEU A 69 -6.16 12.07 -8.73
CA LEU A 69 -6.64 13.37 -8.23
C LEU A 69 -5.52 14.34 -7.85
N PHE A 70 -4.38 13.83 -7.38
CA PHE A 70 -3.32 14.69 -6.86
C PHE A 70 -2.38 15.14 -7.98
N PRO A 71 -1.90 16.39 -7.97
CA PRO A 71 -0.90 16.84 -8.93
C PRO A 71 0.45 16.18 -8.66
N VAL A 72 1.33 16.19 -9.67
CA VAL A 72 2.73 15.79 -9.49
C VAL A 72 3.37 16.69 -8.41
N PRO A 73 4.04 16.13 -7.40
CA PRO A 73 4.60 16.93 -6.32
C PRO A 73 5.76 17.79 -6.80
N ARG A 74 5.84 19.04 -6.33
CA ARG A 74 6.96 19.95 -6.62
C ARG A 74 8.27 19.53 -5.95
N ARG A 75 8.19 18.78 -4.84
CA ARG A 75 9.33 18.30 -4.05
C ARG A 75 9.07 16.86 -3.59
N THR A 76 10.13 16.06 -3.52
CA THR A 76 10.07 14.63 -3.13
C THR A 76 11.01 14.31 -1.96
N ASP A 77 11.37 15.33 -1.19
CA ASP A 77 12.26 15.28 -0.03
C ASP A 77 11.56 14.79 1.26
N ASN A 78 10.24 14.63 1.25
CA ASN A 78 9.47 14.10 2.38
C ASN A 78 9.44 12.55 2.40
N TRP A 79 9.28 11.97 3.60
CA TRP A 79 9.31 10.52 3.84
C TRP A 79 8.39 9.71 2.92
N MET A 80 7.14 10.15 2.72
CA MET A 80 6.16 9.45 1.89
C MET A 80 6.59 9.41 0.41
N SER A 81 7.01 10.54 -0.14
CA SER A 81 7.52 10.61 -1.51
C SER A 81 8.79 9.77 -1.70
N ARG A 82 9.71 9.78 -0.71
CA ARG A 82 10.91 8.91 -0.76
C ARG A 82 10.53 7.44 -0.76
N GLY A 83 9.57 7.04 0.06
CA GLY A 83 9.07 5.68 0.13
C GLY A 83 8.48 5.20 -1.19
N VAL A 84 7.60 5.99 -1.81
CA VAL A 84 6.98 5.64 -3.11
C VAL A 84 8.03 5.53 -4.23
N LEU A 85 9.02 6.42 -4.24
CA LEU A 85 10.11 6.35 -5.22
C LEU A 85 11.00 5.13 -5.01
N GLY A 86 11.29 4.77 -3.75
CA GLY A 86 11.97 3.52 -3.43
C GLY A 86 11.16 2.28 -3.83
N GLU A 87 9.84 2.30 -3.66
CA GLU A 87 8.94 1.23 -4.12
C GLU A 87 9.03 1.06 -5.64
N ARG A 88 9.11 2.15 -6.40
CA ARG A 88 9.33 2.10 -7.85
C ARG A 88 10.65 1.42 -8.21
N LEU A 89 11.73 1.69 -7.47
CA LEU A 89 13.02 1.00 -7.63
C LEU A 89 12.90 -0.50 -7.31
N TRP A 90 12.21 -0.84 -6.22
CA TRP A 90 11.93 -2.22 -5.84
C TRP A 90 11.16 -2.98 -6.91
N LEU A 91 10.13 -2.38 -7.52
CA LEU A 91 9.37 -2.99 -8.61
C LEU A 91 10.22 -3.14 -9.89
N ALA A 92 11.15 -2.22 -10.11
CA ALA A 92 12.11 -2.26 -11.20
C ALA A 92 13.35 -3.15 -10.94
N ARG A 93 13.45 -3.84 -9.80
CA ARG A 93 14.64 -4.63 -9.36
C ARG A 93 15.15 -5.67 -10.36
N ARG A 94 14.30 -6.15 -11.27
CA ARG A 94 14.69 -7.07 -12.34
C ARG A 94 15.42 -6.39 -13.50
N LYS A 95 15.23 -5.08 -13.68
CA LYS A 95 15.91 -4.26 -14.70
C LYS A 95 17.15 -3.58 -14.13
N ALA A 96 17.04 -3.03 -12.92
CA ALA A 96 18.14 -2.42 -12.19
C ALA A 96 18.32 -3.18 -10.87
N PRO A 97 19.38 -4.00 -10.73
CA PRO A 97 19.62 -4.75 -9.51
C PRO A 97 19.72 -3.85 -8.29
N ILE A 98 19.22 -4.32 -7.15
CA ILE A 98 19.31 -3.63 -5.87
C ILE A 98 20.06 -4.50 -4.86
N PRO A 99 20.59 -3.93 -3.75
CA PRO A 99 21.25 -4.72 -2.72
C PRO A 99 20.35 -5.84 -2.16
N ALA A 100 20.95 -7.04 -2.00
CA ALA A 100 20.20 -8.24 -1.61
C ALA A 100 19.52 -8.15 -0.24
N HIS A 101 20.08 -7.37 0.69
CA HIS A 101 19.51 -7.17 2.02
C HIS A 101 18.18 -6.40 1.95
N HIS A 102 18.11 -5.31 1.15
CA HIS A 102 16.86 -4.58 0.89
C HIS A 102 15.81 -5.50 0.29
N ALA A 103 16.22 -6.34 -0.67
CA ALA A 103 15.31 -7.26 -1.32
C ALA A 103 14.70 -8.29 -0.36
N ARG A 104 15.53 -8.87 0.51
CA ARG A 104 15.09 -9.85 1.49
C ARG A 104 14.10 -9.25 2.48
N VAL A 105 14.44 -8.08 3.05
CA VAL A 105 13.58 -7.41 4.02
C VAL A 105 12.25 -6.98 3.38
N ALA A 106 12.29 -6.44 2.17
CA ALA A 106 11.10 -6.07 1.40
C ALA A 106 10.14 -7.26 1.17
N MET A 107 10.69 -8.44 0.81
CA MET A 107 9.90 -9.66 0.65
C MET A 107 9.28 -10.14 1.97
N ILE A 108 10.06 -10.14 3.06
CA ILE A 108 9.58 -10.55 4.39
C ILE A 108 8.43 -9.66 4.85
N LEU A 109 8.59 -8.33 4.76
CA LEU A 109 7.55 -7.39 5.17
C LEU A 109 6.31 -7.47 4.28
N SER A 110 6.49 -7.72 2.98
CA SER A 110 5.36 -7.97 2.07
C SER A 110 4.60 -9.24 2.47
N ALA A 111 5.29 -10.30 2.88
CA ALA A 111 4.66 -11.53 3.37
C ALA A 111 3.90 -11.29 4.68
N PHE A 112 4.47 -10.56 5.64
CA PHE A 112 3.76 -10.17 6.87
C PHE A 112 2.55 -9.28 6.60
N SER A 113 2.64 -8.36 5.64
CA SER A 113 1.49 -7.54 5.25
C SER A 113 0.37 -8.38 4.63
N GLY A 114 0.73 -9.35 3.78
CA GLY A 114 -0.19 -10.34 3.22
C GLY A 114 -0.84 -11.23 4.29
N LEU A 115 -0.05 -11.72 5.25
CA LEU A 115 -0.57 -12.48 6.39
C LEU A 115 -1.54 -11.64 7.24
N GLY A 116 -1.19 -10.39 7.51
CA GLY A 116 -2.08 -9.45 8.20
C GLY A 116 -3.41 -9.26 7.47
N ALA A 117 -3.39 -9.18 6.13
CA ALA A 117 -4.60 -9.09 5.33
C ALA A 117 -5.47 -10.36 5.42
N VAL A 118 -4.86 -11.56 5.49
CA VAL A 118 -5.58 -12.82 5.73
C VAL A 118 -6.22 -12.84 7.12
N VAL A 119 -5.47 -12.47 8.16
CA VAL A 119 -5.98 -12.39 9.54
C VAL A 119 -7.10 -11.36 9.65
N LEU A 120 -6.97 -10.22 8.97
CA LEU A 120 -8.01 -9.20 8.89
C LEU A 120 -9.27 -9.74 8.21
N GLY A 121 -9.12 -10.41 7.07
CA GLY A 121 -10.24 -11.04 6.37
C GLY A 121 -10.97 -12.05 7.24
N PHE A 122 -10.23 -12.88 7.99
CA PHE A 122 -10.81 -13.79 8.97
C PHE A 122 -11.56 -13.04 10.08
N GLY A 123 -10.95 -12.01 10.67
CA GLY A 123 -11.57 -11.19 11.73
C GLY A 123 -12.86 -10.51 11.27
N LEU A 124 -12.88 -10.00 10.05
CA LEU A 124 -14.07 -9.42 9.42
C LEU A 124 -15.12 -10.49 9.10
N TRP A 125 -14.71 -11.70 8.71
CA TRP A 125 -15.62 -12.81 8.44
C TRP A 125 -16.37 -13.24 9.71
N VAL A 126 -15.64 -13.49 10.80
CA VAL A 126 -16.21 -13.92 12.08
C VAL A 126 -16.73 -12.77 12.96
N LEU A 127 -16.60 -11.52 12.49
CA LEU A 127 -16.99 -10.31 13.23
C LEU A 127 -16.34 -10.22 14.62
N SER A 128 -15.04 -10.55 14.71
CA SER A 128 -14.26 -10.44 15.95
C SER A 128 -13.44 -9.14 15.96
N PRO A 129 -13.65 -8.25 16.94
CA PRO A 129 -12.88 -7.00 17.04
C PRO A 129 -11.39 -7.26 17.26
N GLY A 130 -11.05 -8.28 18.04
CA GLY A 130 -9.67 -8.66 18.34
C GLY A 130 -8.91 -9.11 17.09
N TRP A 131 -9.45 -10.06 16.33
CA TRP A 131 -8.82 -10.52 15.09
C TRP A 131 -8.76 -9.43 14.02
N THR A 132 -9.78 -8.58 13.94
CA THR A 132 -9.80 -7.45 13.01
C THR A 132 -8.74 -6.43 13.34
N ALA A 133 -8.61 -6.04 14.61
CA ALA A 133 -7.57 -5.12 15.07
C ALA A 133 -6.17 -5.72 14.86
N ALA A 134 -5.97 -6.99 15.23
CA ALA A 134 -4.69 -7.68 15.05
C ALA A 134 -4.28 -7.75 13.56
N GLY A 135 -5.21 -8.15 12.68
CA GLY A 135 -4.98 -8.20 11.24
C GLY A 135 -4.68 -6.82 10.65
N LEU A 136 -5.43 -5.79 11.05
CA LEU A 136 -5.23 -4.41 10.59
C LEU A 136 -3.86 -3.87 11.03
N VAL A 137 -3.50 -4.05 12.31
CA VAL A 137 -2.20 -3.62 12.85
C VAL A 137 -1.05 -4.35 12.16
N LEU A 138 -1.16 -5.67 11.98
CA LEU A 138 -0.13 -6.44 11.29
C LEU A 138 0.02 -6.02 9.82
N ALA A 139 -1.09 -5.89 9.10
CA ALA A 139 -1.09 -5.53 7.69
C ALA A 139 -0.52 -4.12 7.47
N MET A 140 -0.99 -3.14 8.24
CA MET A 140 -0.57 -1.75 8.12
C MET A 140 0.84 -1.52 8.67
N GLY A 141 1.17 -2.11 9.82
CA GLY A 141 2.49 -2.00 10.43
C GLY A 141 3.58 -2.55 9.51
N ALA A 142 3.37 -3.76 8.97
CA ALA A 142 4.29 -4.35 8.01
C ALA A 142 4.40 -3.50 6.72
N LYS A 143 3.29 -2.92 6.25
CA LYS A 143 3.29 -2.03 5.08
C LYS A 143 4.03 -0.72 5.32
N LEU A 144 3.84 -0.08 6.48
CA LEU A 144 4.55 1.15 6.84
C LEU A 144 6.04 0.89 7.04
N TRP A 145 6.42 -0.23 7.64
CA TRP A 145 7.81 -0.63 7.75
C TRP A 145 8.42 -0.97 6.39
N PHE A 146 7.67 -1.62 5.50
CA PHE A 146 8.10 -1.83 4.12
C PHE A 146 8.41 -0.48 3.45
N LEU A 147 7.50 0.50 3.58
CA LEU A 147 7.68 1.82 3.00
C LEU A 147 8.90 2.54 3.59
N ASP A 148 9.14 2.39 4.89
CA ASP A 148 10.36 2.89 5.54
C ASP A 148 11.62 2.26 4.92
N ARG A 149 11.63 0.95 4.66
CA ARG A 149 12.75 0.29 3.97
C ARG A 149 12.92 0.78 2.53
N MET A 150 11.85 1.22 1.87
CA MET A 150 11.94 1.85 0.55
C MET A 150 12.59 3.23 0.61
N VAL A 151 12.42 3.99 1.69
CA VAL A 151 13.15 5.25 1.90
C VAL A 151 14.66 4.99 1.93
N TRP A 152 15.08 3.97 2.68
CA TRP A 152 16.49 3.60 2.80
C TRP A 152 17.05 3.09 1.48
N LEU A 153 16.30 2.22 0.78
CA LEU A 153 16.68 1.75 -0.55
C LEU A 153 16.89 2.94 -1.51
N ARG A 154 16.04 3.96 -1.48
CA ARG A 154 16.20 5.15 -2.32
C ARG A 154 17.50 5.89 -1.99
N GLN A 155 17.80 6.07 -0.71
CA GLN A 155 18.99 6.81 -0.25
C GLN A 155 20.28 6.09 -0.66
N ASP A 156 20.35 4.78 -0.42
CA ASP A 156 21.50 3.96 -0.81
C ASP A 156 21.72 3.98 -2.33
N MET A 157 20.64 3.89 -3.10
CA MET A 157 20.69 3.94 -4.56
C MET A 157 21.04 5.33 -5.13
N ALA A 158 20.84 6.40 -4.35
CA ALA A 158 21.20 7.77 -4.70
C ALA A 158 22.63 8.14 -4.27
N GLY A 159 23.32 7.29 -3.50
CA GLY A 159 24.64 7.59 -2.94
C GLY A 159 24.61 8.64 -1.83
N GLU A 160 23.48 8.78 -1.12
CA GLU A 160 23.28 9.76 -0.04
C GLU A 160 23.74 9.24 1.34
N THR A 161 24.63 8.24 1.39
CA THR A 161 25.12 7.59 2.63
C THR A 161 26.52 8.01 3.00
#